data_AF-A0A4Y2DD11-F1
#
_entry.id   AF-A0A4Y2DD11-F1
#
_cell.length_a   1.000
_cell.length_b   1.000
_cell.length_c   1.000
_cell.angle_alpha   90.00
_cell.angle_beta   90.00
_cell.angle_gamma   90.00
#
_symmetry.space_group_name_H-M   'P 1'
#
loop_
_entity.id
_entity.type
_entity.pdbx_description
1 polymer ?
#
loop_
_entity_poly.entity_id
_entity_poly.type
_entity_poly.pdbx_seq_one_letter_code
_entity_poly.pdbx_strand_id
1 'polypeptide(L)'
;MSEVSAVQIPVYNRSDPALWFIMCESTFKVAVPKLITESITKFNYVVSDLPPEVASLVLDILMNPDATYPYTHLRTELINRSSASSQQEIRQLLSGEELGSRKPSESC
;
A
#
# COMPACT_ATOMS: atom_id res chain seq x y z
N MET A 1 -15.43 2.79 -32.81
CA MET A 1 -15.06 1.89 -31.69
C MET A 1 -14.27 2.76 -30.74
N SER A 2 -14.90 3.26 -29.68
CA SER A 2 -14.23 4.19 -28.77
C SER A 2 -13.16 3.41 -28.00
N GLU A 3 -11.89 3.78 -28.19
CA GLU A 3 -10.81 3.29 -27.33
C GLU A 3 -11.14 3.72 -25.89
N VAL A 4 -11.62 2.77 -25.10
CA VAL A 4 -11.69 2.93 -23.65
C VAL A 4 -10.25 2.80 -23.17
N SER A 5 -9.57 3.93 -23.02
CA SER A 5 -8.24 3.93 -22.42
C SER A 5 -8.38 3.45 -20.98
N ALA A 6 -7.89 2.25 -20.69
CA ALA A 6 -7.97 1.67 -19.36
C ALA A 6 -7.18 2.53 -18.39
N VAL A 7 -7.82 2.97 -17.31
CA VAL A 7 -7.17 3.77 -16.26
C VAL A 7 -5.96 3.02 -15.72
N GLN A 8 -4.77 3.61 -15.90
CA GLN A 8 -3.51 3.04 -15.46
C GLN A 8 -3.18 3.57 -14.06
N ILE A 9 -3.19 2.67 -13.07
CA ILE A 9 -2.78 3.00 -11.70
C ILE A 9 -1.25 3.04 -11.66
N PRO A 10 -0.63 4.03 -10.99
CA PRO A 10 0.81 4.06 -10.83
C PRO A 10 1.28 2.87 -10.01
N VAL A 11 2.49 2.37 -10.28
CA VAL A 11 3.09 1.28 -9.49
C VAL A 11 3.14 1.66 -8.00
N TYR A 12 2.75 0.71 -7.14
CA TYR A 12 2.74 0.91 -5.69
C TYR A 12 4.12 1.34 -5.15
N ASN A 13 4.14 2.47 -4.45
CA ASN A 13 5.34 2.97 -3.77
C ASN A 13 5.35 2.54 -2.30
N ARG A 14 6.12 1.50 -1.98
CA ARG A 14 6.26 0.99 -0.60
C ARG A 14 6.90 1.99 0.36
N SER A 15 7.82 2.82 -0.14
CA SER A 15 8.56 3.80 0.67
C SER A 15 7.69 4.98 1.08
N ASP A 16 6.72 5.35 0.24
CA ASP A 16 5.77 6.42 0.53
C ASP A 16 4.36 6.09 0.00
N PRO A 17 3.58 5.31 0.76
CA PRO A 17 2.20 4.99 0.40
C PRO A 17 1.31 6.24 0.30
N ALA A 18 1.58 7.28 1.07
CA ALA A 18 0.79 8.52 1.06
C ALA A 18 0.94 9.26 -0.28
N LEU A 19 2.18 9.38 -0.78
CA LEU A 19 2.48 9.90 -2.12
C LEU A 19 1.81 9.06 -3.20
N TRP A 20 1.87 7.73 -3.09
CA TRP A 20 1.22 6.84 -4.06
C TRP A 20 -0.29 7.10 -4.17
N PHE A 21 -0.99 7.27 -3.05
CA PHE A 21 -2.41 7.63 -3.07
C PHE A 21 -2.67 9.02 -3.66
N ILE A 22 -1.76 10.00 -3.49
CA ILE A 22 -1.87 11.31 -4.16
C ILE A 22 -1.79 11.16 -5.68
N MET A 23 -0.91 10.28 -6.17
CA MET A 23 -0.80 9.97 -7.59
C MET A 23 -2.06 9.28 -8.11
N CYS A 24 -2.59 8.28 -7.38
CA CYS A 24 -3.86 7.62 -7.72
C CYS A 24 -5.03 8.62 -7.82
N GLU A 25 -5.15 9.55 -6.85
CA GLU A 25 -6.16 10.61 -6.89
C GLU A 25 -6.04 11.50 -8.13
N SER A 26 -4.80 11.80 -8.55
CA SER A 26 -4.55 12.56 -9.78
C SER A 26 -5.02 11.78 -11.01
N THR A 27 -4.69 10.49 -11.09
CA THR A 27 -5.15 9.58 -12.16
C THR A 27 -6.68 9.54 -12.25
N PHE A 28 -7.37 9.40 -11.11
CA PHE A 28 -8.84 9.36 -11.08
C PHE A 28 -9.49 10.64 -11.59
N LYS A 29 -8.88 11.81 -11.32
CA LYS A 29 -9.38 13.11 -11.77
C LYS A 29 -9.20 13.34 -13.27
N VAL A 30 -8.19 12.73 -13.88
CA VAL A 30 -7.89 12.88 -15.32
C VAL A 30 -8.35 11.69 -16.16
N ALA A 31 -9.04 10.72 -15.55
CA ALA A 31 -9.55 9.54 -16.25
C ALA A 31 -10.53 9.92 -17.37
N VAL A 32 -10.41 9.22 -18.50
CA VAL A 32 -11.19 9.44 -19.74
C VAL A 32 -11.99 8.16 -20.03
N PRO A 33 -13.27 8.25 -20.45
CA PRO A 33 -14.02 9.46 -20.85
C PRO A 33 -14.64 10.25 -19.69
N LYS A 34 -14.63 9.72 -18.47
CA LYS A 34 -15.20 10.38 -17.28
C LYS A 34 -14.27 10.19 -16.09
N LEU A 35 -14.12 11.24 -15.29
CA LEU A 35 -13.41 11.17 -14.02
C LEU A 35 -14.03 10.13 -13.08
N ILE A 36 -13.19 9.50 -12.27
CA ILE A 36 -13.62 8.51 -11.28
C ILE A 36 -13.86 9.20 -9.95
N THR A 37 -15.14 9.24 -9.54
CA THR A 37 -15.58 9.85 -8.27
C THR A 37 -16.11 8.85 -7.27
N GLU A 38 -16.69 7.75 -7.74
CA GLU A 38 -17.31 6.75 -6.88
C GLU A 38 -16.27 6.06 -5.99
N SER A 39 -16.50 6.08 -4.69
CA SER A 39 -15.59 5.53 -3.68
C SER A 39 -15.31 4.04 -3.92
N ILE A 40 -16.35 3.25 -4.21
CA ILE A 40 -16.20 1.82 -4.50
C ILE A 40 -15.38 1.56 -5.77
N THR A 41 -15.52 2.41 -6.78
CA THR A 41 -14.76 2.29 -8.03
C THR A 41 -13.28 2.58 -7.79
N LYS A 42 -12.95 3.65 -7.03
CA LYS A 42 -11.57 3.93 -6.61
C LYS A 42 -10.97 2.79 -5.77
N PHE A 43 -11.76 2.25 -4.85
CA PHE A 43 -11.37 1.09 -4.03
C PHE A 43 -10.99 -0.10 -4.92
N ASN A 44 -11.84 -0.48 -5.87
CA ASN A 44 -11.58 -1.62 -6.76
C ASN A 44 -10.30 -1.42 -7.60
N TYR A 45 -10.06 -0.21 -8.11
CA TYR A 45 -8.83 0.09 -8.85
C TYR A 45 -7.58 -0.09 -7.99
N VAL A 46 -7.59 0.47 -6.77
CA VAL A 46 -6.47 0.32 -5.83
C VAL A 46 -6.25 -1.15 -5.49
N VAL A 47 -7.29 -1.87 -5.09
CA VAL A 47 -7.17 -3.28 -4.66
C VAL A 47 -6.62 -4.16 -5.78
N SER A 48 -7.03 -3.91 -7.03
CA SER A 48 -6.55 -4.69 -8.18
C SER A 48 -5.07 -4.46 -8.51
N ASP A 49 -4.51 -3.33 -8.08
CA ASP A 49 -3.12 -2.93 -8.36
C ASP A 49 -2.18 -3.16 -7.16
N LEU A 50 -2.71 -3.48 -5.99
CA LEU A 50 -1.89 -3.75 -4.81
C LEU A 50 -1.07 -5.04 -4.98
N PRO A 51 0.24 -5.01 -4.67
CA PRO A 51 1.03 -6.22 -4.54
C PRO A 51 0.44 -7.16 -3.46
N PRO A 52 0.46 -8.49 -3.64
CA PRO A 52 -0.13 -9.43 -2.68
C PRO A 52 0.36 -9.25 -1.24
N GLU A 53 1.65 -8.97 -1.05
CA GLU A 53 2.24 -8.71 0.27
C GLU A 53 1.67 -7.46 0.93
N VAL A 54 1.33 -6.44 0.14
CA VAL A 54 0.72 -5.19 0.63
C VAL A 54 -0.76 -5.38 0.91
N ALA A 55 -1.48 -6.07 0.02
CA ALA A 55 -2.89 -6.41 0.21
C ALA A 55 -3.10 -7.24 1.49
N SER A 56 -2.14 -8.10 1.83
CA SER A 56 -2.20 -8.92 3.05
C SER A 56 -2.23 -8.09 4.34
N LEU A 57 -1.63 -6.89 4.36
CA LEU A 57 -1.64 -5.98 5.51
C LEU A 57 -3.02 -5.45 5.87
N VAL A 58 -3.95 -5.46 4.91
CA VAL A 58 -5.30 -4.89 5.02
C VAL A 58 -6.38 -5.91 4.65
N LEU A 59 -6.08 -7.21 4.71
CA LEU A 59 -6.98 -8.28 4.28
C LEU A 59 -8.36 -8.23 4.98
N ASP A 60 -8.39 -7.88 6.26
CA ASP A 60 -9.62 -7.67 7.03
C ASP A 60 -10.51 -6.59 6.41
N ILE A 61 -9.92 -5.50 5.90
CA ILE A 61 -10.62 -4.41 5.23
C ILE A 61 -11.10 -4.84 3.85
N LEU A 62 -10.31 -5.66 3.15
CA LEU A 62 -10.71 -6.18 1.83
C LEU A 62 -11.87 -7.17 1.95
N MET A 63 -11.89 -8.00 3.00
CA MET A 63 -12.96 -8.95 3.28
C MET A 63 -14.25 -8.27 3.75
N ASN A 64 -14.13 -7.17 4.48
CA ASN A 64 -15.28 -6.43 5.00
C ASN A 64 -15.07 -4.91 4.78
N PRO A 65 -15.25 -4.42 3.53
CA PRO A 65 -15.03 -3.02 3.23
C PRO A 65 -16.07 -2.12 3.90
N ASP A 66 -15.66 -0.90 4.25
CA ASP A 66 -16.58 0.10 4.78
C ASP A 66 -17.72 0.39 3.79
N ALA A 67 -18.96 0.42 4.26
CA ALA A 67 -20.13 0.52 3.41
C ALA A 67 -20.32 1.92 2.77
N THR A 68 -19.73 2.97 3.36
CA THR A 68 -19.97 4.35 2.96
C THR A 68 -18.75 4.94 2.26
N TYR A 69 -17.56 4.68 2.78
CA TYR A 69 -16.30 5.26 2.34
C TYR A 69 -15.18 4.19 2.23
N PRO A 70 -15.38 3.13 1.42
CA PRO A 70 -14.43 2.01 1.33
C PRO A 70 -13.02 2.46 0.93
N TYR A 71 -12.91 3.37 -0.04
CA TYR A 71 -11.61 3.87 -0.48
C TYR A 71 -10.89 4.71 0.58
N THR A 72 -11.59 5.60 1.27
CA THR A 72 -10.99 6.43 2.33
C THR A 72 -10.52 5.57 3.49
N HIS A 73 -11.34 4.60 3.91
CA HIS A 73 -10.98 3.68 4.98
C HIS A 73 -9.76 2.84 4.62
N LEU A 74 -9.74 2.24 3.42
CA LEU A 74 -8.59 1.51 2.90
C LEU A 74 -7.32 2.37 2.86
N ARG A 75 -7.42 3.60 2.33
CA ARG A 75 -6.29 4.52 2.23
C ARG A 75 -5.68 4.82 3.59
N THR A 76 -6.51 5.18 4.57
CA THR A 76 -6.05 5.50 5.92
C THR A 76 -5.33 4.32 6.55
N GLU A 77 -5.95 3.15 6.53
CA GLU A 77 -5.38 1.98 7.17
C GLU A 77 -4.14 1.43 6.45
N LEU A 78 -4.11 1.47 5.12
CA LEU A 78 -2.93 1.03 4.39
C LEU A 78 -1.71 1.90 4.70
N ILE A 79 -1.89 3.22 4.79
CA ILE A 79 -0.81 4.15 5.17
C ILE A 79 -0.36 3.85 6.62
N ASN A 80 -1.30 3.75 7.56
CA ASN A 80 -0.99 3.50 8.98
C ASN A 80 -0.20 2.19 9.18
N ARG A 81 -0.70 1.09 8.59
CA ARG A 81 -0.12 -0.24 8.76
C ARG A 81 1.21 -0.39 8.02
N SER A 82 1.36 0.26 6.87
CA SER A 82 2.66 0.29 6.15
C SER A 82 3.72 1.00 6.98
N SER A 83 3.40 2.15 7.59
CA SER A 83 4.33 2.85 8.49
C SER A 83 4.71 2.00 9.71
N ALA A 84 3.74 1.32 10.34
CA ALA A 84 4.02 0.43 11.47
C ALA A 84 4.92 -0.74 11.07
N SER A 85 4.66 -1.36 9.92
CA SER A 85 5.47 -2.46 9.39
C SER A 85 6.92 -2.03 9.14
N SER A 86 7.15 -0.88 8.50
CA SER A 86 8.50 -0.37 8.28
C SER A 86 9.24 -0.09 9.60
N GLN A 87 8.56 0.45 10.62
CA GLN A 87 9.16 0.66 11.93
C GLN A 87 9.54 -0.65 12.63
N GLN A 88 8.71 -1.68 12.49
CA GLN A 88 9.00 -3.01 13.04
C GLN A 88 10.19 -3.67 12.31
N GLU A 89 10.27 -3.55 11.00
CA GLU A 89 11.39 -4.05 10.20
C GLU A 89 12.71 -3.40 10.61
N ILE A 90 12.74 -2.07 10.75
CA ILE A 90 13.92 -1.33 11.23
C ILE A 90 14.34 -1.82 12.63
N ARG A 91 13.38 -1.98 13.56
CA ARG A 91 13.67 -2.48 14.92
C ARG A 91 14.27 -3.89 14.89
N GLN A 92 13.74 -4.78 14.06
CA GLN A 92 14.26 -6.15 13.93
C GLN A 92 15.67 -6.17 13.34
N LEU A 93 15.97 -5.32 12.35
CA LEU A 93 17.32 -5.19 11.80
C LEU A 93 18.31 -4.70 12.85
N LEU A 94 17.95 -3.66 13.61
CA LEU A 94 18.79 -3.12 14.69
C LEU A 94 19.01 -4.15 15.82
N SER A 95 17.99 -4.93 16.20
CA SER A 95 18.12 -5.98 17.21
C SER A 95 18.83 -7.24 16.72
N GLY A 96 18.74 -7.55 15.42
CA GLY A 96 19.41 -8.70 14.81
C GLY A 96 20.91 -8.48 14.54
N GLU A 97 21.34 -7.23 14.35
CA GLU A 97 22.74 -6.87 14.09
C GLU A 97 23.64 -7.04 15.34
N GLU A 98 23.08 -7.12 16.55
CA GLU A 98 23.81 -7.44 17.79
C GLU A 98 24.24 -8.92 17.90
N LEU A 99 23.69 -9.83 17.09
CA LEU A 99 24.03 -11.27 17.15
C LEU A 99 25.15 -11.69 16.19
N GLY A 100 25.63 -10.80 15.31
CA GLY A 100 26.70 -11.08 14.34
C GLY A 100 28.13 -10.82 14.84
N SER A 101 28.31 -10.22 16.02
CA SER A 101 29.61 -9.74 16.50
C SER A 101 30.24 -10.56 17.62
N ARG A 102 29.78 -11.80 17.86
CA ARG A 102 30.41 -12.67 18.86
C ARG A 102 31.25 -13.75 18.18
N LYS A 103 32.45 -13.38 17.74
CA LYS A 103 33.57 -14.33 17.72
C LYS A 103 33.90 -14.64 19.18
N PRO A 104 33.80 -15.89 19.67
CA PRO A 104 34.64 -16.30 20.78
C PRO A 104 36.02 -16.53 20.17
N SER A 105 36.89 -15.53 20.33
CA SER A 105 38.32 -15.81 20.41
C SER A 105 38.52 -16.60 21.71
N GLU A 106 38.45 -17.91 21.64
CA GLU A 106 39.00 -18.76 22.69
C GLU A 106 40.30 -19.35 22.18
N SER A 107 41.36 -18.64 22.58
CA SER A 107 42.73 -19.12 22.68
C SER A 107 42.76 -20.32 23.62
N CYS A 108 43.23 -21.47 23.13
CA CYS A 108 44.05 -22.42 23.91
C CYS A 108 44.87 -23.26 22.93
#